data_AF-A0A353DUP4-F1
#
_entry.id   AF-A0A353DUP4-F1
#
_cell.length_a   1.000
_cell.length_b   1.000
_cell.length_c   1.000
_cell.angle_alpha   90.00
_cell.angle_beta   90.00
_cell.angle_gamma   90.00
#
_symmetry.space_group_name_H-M   'P 1'
#
loop_
_entity.id
_entity.type
_entity.pdbx_description
1 polymer ?
#
loop_
_entity_poly.entity_id
_entity_poly.type
_entity_poly.pdbx_seq_one_letter_code
_entity_poly.pdbx_strand_id
1 'polypeptide(L)'
;MKTLYLDLFSGISGDMFLGAMLDLGLDKSYLREQLALLDVGDYELRIHRSSRSSVEGVKFDVLLNAPQNPPDQNVSSHGGHS
;
A
#
# COMPACT_ATOMS: atom_id res chain seq x y z
N MET A 1 4.20 -25.26 -11.52
CA MET A 1 4.45 -24.93 -10.10
C MET A 1 3.45 -23.85 -9.67
N LYS A 2 2.93 -23.89 -8.43
CA LYS A 2 1.90 -22.94 -7.90
C LYS A 2 2.37 -22.20 -6.64
N THR A 3 3.67 -22.17 -6.38
CA THR A 3 4.22 -21.64 -5.12
C THR A 3 4.81 -20.26 -5.36
N LEU A 4 4.36 -19.27 -4.59
CA LEU A 4 5.02 -17.98 -4.47
C LEU A 4 5.97 -18.03 -3.26
N TYR A 5 7.25 -17.78 -3.51
CA TYR A 5 8.26 -17.66 -2.46
C TYR A 5 8.65 -16.19 -2.31
N LEU A 6 8.59 -15.68 -1.09
CA LEU A 6 8.87 -14.29 -0.75
C LEU A 6 10.09 -14.26 0.18
N ASP A 7 11.20 -13.73 -0.32
CA ASP A 7 12.38 -13.44 0.50
C ASP A 7 12.31 -11.98 0.96
N LEU A 8 11.80 -11.77 2.18
CA LEU A 8 11.46 -10.46 2.72
C LEU A 8 12.27 -10.18 3.98
N PHE A 9 13.53 -9.77 3.80
CA PHE A 9 14.43 -9.43 4.91
C PHE A 9 13.83 -8.43 5.93
N SER A 10 13.03 -7.46 5.46
CA SER A 10 12.41 -6.43 6.31
C SER A 10 10.88 -6.51 6.37
N GLY A 11 10.29 -7.61 5.92
CA GLY A 11 8.85 -7.70 5.68
C GLY A 11 8.38 -6.93 4.43
N ILE A 12 7.08 -6.99 4.16
CA ILE A 12 6.40 -6.31 3.06
C ILE A 12 5.14 -5.63 3.60
N SER A 13 4.88 -4.39 3.19
CA SER A 13 3.62 -3.71 3.53
C SER A 13 2.45 -4.30 2.74
N GLY A 14 1.23 -4.14 3.25
CA GLY A 14 0.04 -4.74 2.63
C GLY A 14 -0.22 -4.26 1.20
N ASP A 15 0.00 -2.97 0.94
CA ASP A 15 -0.12 -2.36 -0.38
C ASP A 15 0.95 -2.87 -1.36
N MET A 16 2.19 -3.06 -0.91
CA MET A 16 3.25 -3.67 -1.72
C MET A 16 2.94 -5.14 -2.03
N PHE A 17 2.39 -5.89 -1.07
CA PHE A 17 1.99 -7.28 -1.29
C PHE A 17 0.84 -7.38 -2.30
N LEU A 18 -0.20 -6.54 -2.15
CA LEU A 18 -1.30 -6.47 -3.12
C LEU A 18 -0.82 -6.01 -4.50
N GLY A 19 0.10 -5.06 -4.56
CA GLY A 19 0.78 -4.65 -5.80
C GLY A 19 1.46 -5.84 -6.48
N ALA A 20 2.24 -6.63 -5.74
CA ALA A 20 2.88 -7.83 -6.27
C ALA A 20 1.88 -8.89 -6.74
N MET A 21 0.78 -9.13 -6.00
CA MET A 21 -0.28 -10.06 -6.43
C MET A 21 -0.91 -9.62 -7.75
N LEU A 22 -1.21 -8.33 -7.89
CA LEU A 22 -1.77 -7.75 -9.10
C LEU A 22 -0.80 -7.88 -10.28
N ASP A 23 0.50 -7.71 -10.04
CA ASP A 23 1.53 -7.89 -11.06
C ASP A 23 1.66 -9.35 -11.52
N LEU A 24 1.43 -10.30 -10.60
CA LEU A 24 1.38 -11.75 -10.88
C LEU A 24 0.07 -12.20 -11.55
N GLY A 25 -0.89 -11.30 -11.76
CA GLY A 25 -2.14 -11.59 -12.47
C GLY A 25 -3.37 -11.78 -11.59
N LEU A 26 -3.35 -11.33 -10.33
CA LEU A 26 -4.57 -11.21 -9.54
C LEU A 26 -5.57 -10.29 -10.26
N ASP A 27 -6.82 -10.73 -10.38
CA ASP A 27 -7.86 -9.95 -11.01
C ASP A 27 -8.21 -8.70 -10.18
N LYS A 28 -8.19 -7.55 -10.84
CA LYS A 28 -8.43 -6.25 -10.20
C LYS A 28 -9.88 -6.07 -9.74
N SER A 29 -10.84 -6.68 -10.43
CA SER A 29 -12.26 -6.56 -10.09
C SER A 29 -12.57 -7.42 -8.87
N TYR A 30 -12.03 -8.64 -8.86
CA TYR A 30 -12.09 -9.53 -7.69
C TYR A 30 -11.52 -8.86 -6.44
N LEU A 31 -10.33 -8.25 -6.53
CA LEU A 31 -9.75 -7.54 -5.39
C LEU A 31 -10.65 -6.40 -4.90
N ARG A 32 -11.25 -5.62 -5.80
CA ARG A 32 -12.19 -4.55 -5.45
C ARG A 32 -13.43 -5.07 -4.74
N GLU A 33 -14.01 -6.15 -5.23
CA GLU A 33 -15.18 -6.79 -4.62
C GLU A 33 -14.87 -7.29 -3.21
N GLN A 34 -13.71 -7.91 -3.00
CA GLN A 34 -13.31 -8.38 -1.66
C GLN A 34 -13.04 -7.23 -0.69
N LEU A 35 -12.40 -6.15 -1.16
CA LEU A 35 -12.14 -4.98 -0.31
C LEU A 35 -13.41 -4.18 0.03
N ALA A 36 -14.44 -4.23 -0.81
CA ALA A 36 -15.74 -3.62 -0.54
C ALA A 36 -16.47 -4.25 0.66
N LEU A 37 -16.11 -5.49 1.04
CA LEU A 37 -16.70 -6.20 2.19
C LEU A 37 -16.23 -5.66 3.55
N LEU A 38 -15.15 -4.86 3.58
CA LEU A 38 -14.46 -4.52 4.82
C LEU A 38 -15.15 -3.42 5.66
N ASP A 39 -16.22 -2.79 5.15
CA ASP A 39 -16.98 -1.69 5.80
C ASP A 39 -16.09 -0.62 6.46
N VAL A 40 -15.08 -0.14 5.72
CA VAL A 40 -14.07 0.83 6.20
C VAL A 40 -14.28 2.27 5.71
N GLY A 41 -15.47 2.56 5.18
CA GLY A 41 -15.81 3.89 4.65
C GLY A 41 -15.28 4.17 3.24
N ASP A 42 -15.26 5.45 2.85
CA ASP A 42 -14.98 5.88 1.48
C ASP A 42 -13.47 6.01 1.19
N TYR A 43 -13.04 5.28 0.15
CA TYR A 43 -11.69 5.35 -0.38
C TYR A 43 -11.67 5.19 -1.91
N GLU A 44 -10.63 5.71 -2.55
CA GLU A 44 -10.32 5.50 -3.96
C GLU A 44 -9.09 4.58 -4.09
N LEU A 45 -9.19 3.56 -4.94
CA LEU A 45 -8.05 2.68 -5.26
C LEU A 45 -7.39 3.09 -6.56
N ARG A 46 -6.10 3.45 -6.51
CA ARG A 46 -5.29 3.70 -7.70
C ARG A 46 -4.30 2.57 -7.92
N ILE A 47 -4.39 1.95 -9.09
CA ILE A 47 -3.56 0.80 -9.48
C ILE A 47 -2.86 1.14 -10.79
N HIS A 48 -1.54 1.30 -10.77
CA HIS A 48 -0.77 1.70 -11.95
C HIS A 48 0.62 1.05 -11.94
N ARG A 49 1.24 0.95 -13.12
CA ARG A 49 2.64 0.53 -13.24
C ARG A 49 3.53 1.67 -12.74
N SER A 50 4.55 1.33 -11.98
CA SER A 50 5.52 2.27 -11.44
C SER A 50 6.92 1.69 -11.54
N SER A 51 7.90 2.57 -11.66
CA SER A 51 9.32 2.23 -11.75
C SER A 51 10.09 3.02 -10.71
N ARG A 52 10.98 2.35 -9.97
CA ARG A 52 11.93 2.99 -9.07
C ARG A 52 13.27 2.30 -9.21
N SER A 53 14.33 3.07 -9.45
CA SER A 53 15.69 2.54 -9.58
C SER A 53 15.80 1.36 -10.56
N SER A 54 15.14 1.49 -11.73
CA SER A 54 15.08 0.47 -12.79
C SER A 54 14.33 -0.83 -12.45
N VAL A 55 13.68 -0.90 -11.28
CA VAL A 55 12.73 -1.97 -10.93
C VAL A 55 11.33 -1.51 -11.27
N GLU A 56 10.59 -2.29 -12.04
CA GLU A 56 9.20 -2.04 -12.40
C GLU A 56 8.26 -2.97 -11.63
N GLY A 57 7.08 -2.48 -11.29
CA GLY A 57 6.01 -3.28 -10.70
C GLY A 57 4.69 -2.53 -10.69
N VAL A 58 3.68 -3.09 -10.03
CA VAL A 58 2.39 -2.43 -9.81
C VAL A 58 2.39 -1.74 -8.46
N LYS A 59 2.03 -0.45 -8.45
CA LYS A 59 1.76 0.31 -7.24
C LYS A 59 0.26 0.30 -6.96
N PHE A 60 -0.10 -0.04 -5.72
CA PHE A 60 -1.46 -0.05 -5.21
C PHE A 60 -1.59 1.05 -4.16
N ASP A 61 -2.27 2.14 -4.49
CA ASP A 61 -2.51 3.25 -3.57
C ASP A 61 -3.97 3.23 -3.09
N VAL A 62 -4.17 3.45 -1.78
CA VAL A 62 -5.48 3.69 -1.16
C VAL A 62 -5.53 5.17 -0.77
N LEU A 63 -6.42 5.91 -1.42
CA LEU A 63 -6.62 7.33 -1.15
C LEU A 63 -7.88 7.49 -0.31
N LEU A 64 -7.75 8.12 0.85
CA LEU A 64 -8.89 8.40 1.73
C LEU A 64 -9.53 9.71 1.31
N ASN A 65 -10.86 9.74 1.23
CA ASN A 65 -11.63 10.94 0.85
C ASN A 65 -11.89 11.90 2.02
N ALA A 66 -11.29 11.65 3.19
CA ALA A 66 -11.48 12.48 4.37
C ALA A 66 -10.83 13.87 4.21
N PRO A 67 -11.43 14.94 4.76
CA PRO A 67 -10.72 16.20 4.94
C PRO A 67 -9.50 15.94 5.81
N GLN A 68 -8.32 16.27 5.30
CA GLN A 68 -7.07 16.16 6.05
C GLN A 68 -7.20 16.99 7.33
N ASN A 69 -7.37 16.33 8.48
CA ASN A 69 -6.92 16.98 9.71
C ASN A 69 -5.41 17.14 9.57
N PRO A 70 -4.86 18.34 9.79
CA PRO A 70 -3.43 18.55 9.69
C PRO A 70 -2.72 17.54 10.58
N PRO A 71 -1.60 16.95 10.13
CA PRO A 71 -0.83 16.02 10.95
C PRO A 71 -0.52 16.72 12.27
N ASP A 72 -0.84 16.05 13.36
CA ASP A 72 -0.54 16.51 14.71
C ASP A 72 0.98 16.70 14.79
N GLN A 73 1.44 17.95 14.65
CA GLN A 73 2.84 18.33 14.74
C GLN A 73 3.30 18.32 16.20
N ASN A 74 3.15 17.18 16.89
CA ASN A 74 3.87 16.95 18.13
C ASN A 74 5.21 16.29 17.81
N VAL A 75 6.07 17.04 17.12
CA VAL A 75 7.50 16.77 17.09
C VAL A 75 8.01 17.11 18.48
N SER A 76 8.06 16.10 19.35
CA SER A 76 8.74 16.20 20.63
C SER A 76 10.22 16.51 20.38
N SER A 77 10.57 17.78 20.55
CA SER A 77 11.94 18.25 20.57
C SER A 77 12.62 17.67 21.83
N HIS A 78 13.37 16.58 21.68
CA HIS A 78 14.34 16.12 22.67
C HIS A 78 15.74 16.45 22.16
N GLY A 79 16.13 17.71 22.40
CA GLY A 79 17.49 18.18 22.23
C GLY A 79 17.86 19.01 23.44
N GLY A 80 18.83 18.52 24.23
CA GLY A 80 19.50 19.31 25.25
C GLY A 80 19.72 18.55 26.55
N HIS A 81 20.75 17.72 26.60
CA HIS A 81 21.55 17.61 27.82
C HIS A 81 23.03 17.48 27.44
N SER A 82 23.79 18.39 28.07
CA SER A 82 25.22 18.62 27.99
C SER A 82 26.08 17.40 28.33
#